data_AF-A0A2R6HW17-F1
#
_entry.id   AF-A0A2R6HW17-F1
#
_cell.length_a   1.000
_cell.length_b   1.000
_cell.length_c   1.000
_cell.angle_alpha   90.00
_cell.angle_beta   90.00
_cell.angle_gamma   90.00
#
_symmetry.space_group_name_H-M   'P 1'
#
loop_
_entity.id
_entity.type
_entity.pdbx_description
1 polymer ?
#
loop_
_entity_poly.entity_id
_entity_poly.type
_entity_poly.pdbx_seq_one_letter_code
_entity_poly.pdbx_strand_id
1 'polypeptide(L)'
;MSFKVIPQGEGPDGESRYGLWSAWADGFVLEDATREDLREWATEAPDGAAVPDVDELVAAAERRRNRAGSHRYEDASEFLSGG
;
A
#
# COMPACT_ATOMS: atom_id res chain seq x y z
N MET A 1 1.35 14.75 9.79
CA MET A 1 0.61 14.17 8.64
C MET A 1 0.66 12.65 8.73
N SER A 2 -0.38 11.96 8.27
CA SER A 2 -0.42 10.49 8.24
C SER A 2 -0.46 10.03 6.78
N PHE A 3 0.41 9.09 6.45
CA PHE A 3 0.47 8.41 5.15
C PHE A 3 0.34 6.92 5.40
N LYS A 4 -0.39 6.23 4.52
CA LYS A 4 -0.54 4.78 4.59
C LYS A 4 -0.43 4.19 3.19
N VAL A 5 0.50 3.24 3.05
CA VAL A 5 0.63 2.39 1.86
C VAL A 5 0.00 1.04 2.15
N ILE A 6 -0.85 0.57 1.24
CA ILE A 6 -1.58 -0.70 1.33
C ILE A 6 -1.17 -1.54 0.10
N PRO A 7 -0.60 -2.74 0.28
CA PRO A 7 -0.33 -3.64 -0.84
C PRO A 7 -1.63 -4.12 -1.46
N GLN A 8 -1.76 -4.03 -2.79
CA GLN A 8 -2.98 -4.42 -3.53
C GLN A 8 -2.82 -5.74 -4.30
N GLY A 9 -1.58 -6.17 -4.57
CA GLY A 9 -1.31 -7.42 -5.29
C GLY A 9 -0.26 -7.22 -6.37
N GLU A 10 -0.24 -8.14 -7.35
CA GLU A 10 0.51 -7.99 -8.59
C GLU A 10 -0.43 -7.57 -9.71
N GLY A 11 0.02 -6.63 -10.53
CA GLY A 11 -0.64 -6.21 -11.76
C GLY A 11 -0.49 -7.26 -12.88
N PRO A 12 -1.09 -7.00 -14.05
CA PRO A 12 -1.11 -7.94 -15.16
C PRO A 12 0.30 -8.26 -15.71
N ASP A 13 1.29 -7.39 -15.51
CA ASP A 13 2.66 -7.58 -15.98
C ASP A 13 3.62 -8.08 -14.87
N GLY A 14 3.09 -8.48 -13.70
CA GLY A 14 3.85 -9.03 -12.57
C GLY A 14 4.47 -7.97 -11.64
N GLU A 15 4.09 -6.71 -11.80
CA GLU A 15 4.54 -5.60 -10.98
C GLU A 15 3.70 -5.46 -9.70
N SER A 16 4.35 -5.18 -8.57
CA SER A 16 3.65 -4.92 -7.30
C SER A 16 2.83 -3.64 -7.37
N ARG A 17 1.55 -3.74 -7.02
CA ARG A 17 0.59 -2.63 -6.96
C ARG A 17 0.32 -2.23 -5.51
N TYR A 18 0.17 -0.92 -5.31
CA TYR A 18 -0.02 -0.31 -4.00
C TYR A 18 -1.13 0.75 -4.04
N GLY A 19 -1.82 0.90 -2.93
CA GLY A 19 -2.66 2.06 -2.66
C GLY A 19 -1.96 3.01 -1.68
N LEU A 20 -1.91 4.31 -1.97
CA LEU A 20 -1.42 5.34 -1.04
C LEU A 20 -2.59 6.25 -0.63
N TRP A 21 -2.82 6.35 0.67
CA TRP A 21 -3.71 7.34 1.26
C TRP A 21 -2.89 8.46 1.92
N SER A 22 -3.21 9.72 1.58
CA SER A 22 -2.56 10.89 2.14
C SER A 22 -3.56 11.86 2.79
N ALA A 23 -3.23 12.32 4.00
CA ALA A 23 -3.98 13.38 4.67
C ALA A 23 -3.53 14.81 4.27
N TRP A 24 -2.45 14.93 3.47
CA TRP A 24 -1.91 16.21 3.01
C TRP A 24 -2.70 16.76 1.81
N ALA A 25 -3.10 15.88 0.87
CA ALA A 25 -3.91 16.24 -0.27
C ALA A 25 -5.38 15.86 -0.02
N ASP A 26 -6.03 16.47 0.98
CA ASP A 26 -7.49 16.41 1.26
C ASP A 26 -8.20 15.08 0.88
N GLY A 27 -7.76 13.95 1.44
CA GLY A 27 -8.38 12.65 1.20
C GLY A 27 -8.01 11.98 -0.14
N PHE A 28 -6.95 12.43 -0.81
CA PHE A 28 -6.43 11.84 -2.04
C PHE A 28 -5.93 10.42 -1.81
N VAL A 29 -6.42 9.51 -2.66
CA VAL A 29 -6.02 8.12 -2.75
C VAL A 29 -5.43 7.89 -4.14
N LEU A 30 -4.18 7.46 -4.19
CA LEU A 30 -3.63 6.78 -5.36
C LEU A 30 -3.96 5.30 -5.20
N GLU A 31 -4.77 4.74 -6.09
CA GLU A 31 -5.06 3.31 -6.15
C GLU A 31 -4.32 2.69 -7.32
N ASP A 32 -4.02 1.39 -7.22
CA ASP A 32 -3.38 0.62 -8.28
C ASP A 32 -2.08 1.27 -8.82
N ALA A 33 -1.30 1.90 -7.94
CA ALA A 33 -0.07 2.57 -8.28
C ALA A 33 1.13 1.63 -8.13
N THR A 34 2.10 1.74 -9.03
CA THR A 34 3.40 1.08 -8.86
C THR A 34 4.27 1.88 -7.89
N ARG A 35 5.39 1.29 -7.45
CA ARG A 35 6.40 2.01 -6.64
C ARG A 35 6.95 3.24 -7.37
N GLU A 36 7.06 3.18 -8.70
CA GLU A 36 7.57 4.28 -9.51
C GLU A 36 6.57 5.44 -9.54
N ASP A 37 5.28 5.14 -9.72
CA ASP A 37 4.21 6.14 -9.67
C ASP A 37 4.16 6.86 -8.31
N LEU A 38 4.35 6.12 -7.21
CA LEU A 38 4.41 6.72 -5.87
C LEU A 38 5.62 7.65 -5.70
N ARG A 39 6.76 7.34 -6.32
CA ARG A 39 7.95 8.19 -6.28
C ARG A 39 7.79 9.44 -7.14
N GLU A 40 7.15 9.31 -8.29
CA GLU A 40 6.79 10.44 -9.13
C GLU A 40 5.86 11.40 -8.37
N TRP A 41 4.78 10.88 -7.78
CA TRP A 41 3.89 11.67 -6.92
C TRP A 41 4.64 12.41 -5.79
N ALA A 42 5.59 11.74 -5.14
CA ALA A 42 6.38 12.34 -4.07
C ALA A 42 7.28 13.48 -4.58
N THR A 43 7.74 13.40 -5.82
CA THR A 43 8.58 14.41 -6.48
C THR A 43 7.75 15.62 -6.95
N GLU A 44 6.49 15.41 -7.32
CA GLU A 44 5.57 16.48 -7.73
C GLU A 44 4.95 17.26 -6.55
N ALA A 45 5.27 16.88 -5.31
CA ALA A 45 4.76 17.56 -4.14
C ALA A 45 5.26 19.02 -4.04
N PRO A 46 4.40 19.97 -3.63
CA PRO A 46 4.76 21.37 -3.52
C PRO A 46 5.80 21.60 -2.41
N ASP A 47 6.66 22.61 -2.60
CA ASP A 47 7.66 23.03 -1.63
C ASP A 47 7.04 23.27 -0.23
N GLY A 48 7.61 22.62 0.77
CA GLY A 48 7.13 22.66 2.15
C GLY A 48 6.10 21.60 2.52
N ALA A 49 5.65 20.76 1.58
CA ALA A 49 4.89 19.56 1.89
C ALA A 49 5.78 18.54 2.64
N ALA A 50 5.28 17.99 3.73
CA ALA A 50 5.95 16.91 4.45
C ALA A 50 5.70 15.58 3.72
N VAL A 51 6.43 15.35 2.63
CA VAL A 51 6.37 14.11 1.85
C VAL A 51 7.13 13.01 2.57
N PRO A 52 6.56 11.80 2.71
CA PRO A 52 7.24 10.68 3.34
C PRO A 52 8.28 10.06 2.39
N ASP A 53 9.22 9.31 2.95
CA ASP A 53 10.07 8.43 2.16
C ASP A 53 9.24 7.25 1.62
N VAL A 54 8.99 7.28 0.30
CA VAL A 54 8.19 6.26 -0.40
C VAL A 54 8.83 4.88 -0.29
N ASP A 55 10.16 4.79 -0.34
CA ASP A 55 10.85 3.52 -0.29
C ASP A 55 10.73 2.88 1.10
N GLU A 56 10.81 3.70 2.15
CA GLU A 56 10.58 3.24 3.51
C GLU A 56 9.12 2.78 3.71
N LEU A 57 8.15 3.52 3.19
CA LEU A 57 6.72 3.17 3.29
C LEU A 57 6.40 1.85 2.57
N VAL A 58 6.91 1.67 1.34
CA VAL A 58 6.75 0.44 0.57
C VAL A 58 7.41 -0.72 1.30
N ALA A 59 8.66 -0.55 1.77
CA ALA A 59 9.36 -1.59 2.53
C ALA A 59 8.61 -1.98 3.83
N ALA A 60 8.04 -1.00 4.54
CA ALA A 60 7.23 -1.26 5.73
C ALA A 60 5.94 -2.03 5.39
N ALA A 61 5.27 -1.68 4.30
CA ALA A 61 4.07 -2.35 3.82
C ALA A 61 4.36 -3.81 3.40
N GLU A 62 5.46 -4.05 2.69
CA GLU A 62 5.91 -5.40 2.30
C GLU A 62 6.32 -6.25 3.50
N ARG A 63 7.07 -5.68 4.45
CA ARG A 63 7.40 -6.36 5.72
C ARG A 63 6.12 -6.77 6.46
N ARG A 64 5.11 -5.89 6.48
CA ARG A 64 3.80 -6.20 7.09
C ARG A 64 3.08 -7.31 6.32
N ARG A 65 3.09 -7.29 4.98
CA ARG A 65 2.53 -8.36 4.13
C ARG A 65 3.21 -9.69 4.41
N ASN A 66 4.54 -9.74 4.44
CA ASN A 66 5.29 -10.98 4.72
C ASN A 66 5.02 -11.51 6.13
N ARG A 67 4.91 -10.62 7.13
CA ARG A 67 4.52 -11.00 8.50
C ARG A 67 3.09 -11.51 8.58
N ALA A 68 2.16 -10.90 7.83
CA ALA A 68 0.77 -11.34 7.75
C ALA A 68 0.62 -12.63 6.93
N GLY A 69 1.50 -12.89 5.97
CA GLY A 69 1.58 -14.15 5.22
C GLY A 69 1.91 -15.37 6.09
N SER A 70 2.49 -15.17 7.28
CA SER A 70 2.62 -16.22 8.31
C SER A 70 1.34 -16.48 9.10
N HIS A 71 0.36 -15.58 9.05
CA HIS A 71 -1.01 -15.76 9.56
C HIS A 71 -1.97 -15.87 8.37
N ARG A 72 -1.67 -16.78 7.44
CA ARG A 72 -2.62 -17.09 6.38
C ARG A 72 -3.90 -17.61 7.03
N TYR A 73 -5.02 -16.97 6.70
CA TYR A 73 -6.39 -17.40 6.99
C TYR A 73 -6.71 -18.73 6.26
N GLU A 74 -5.90 -19.77 6.44
CA GLU A 74 -6.26 -21.13 5.99
C GLU A 74 -7.22 -21.83 6.96
N ASP A 75 -7.56 -21.19 8.10
CA ASP A 75 -8.41 -21.77 9.16
C ASP A 75 -9.86 -21.25 9.18
N ALA A 76 -10.30 -20.46 8.19
CA ALA A 76 -11.66 -19.88 8.19
C ALA A 76 -12.67 -20.61 7.28
N SER A 77 -12.30 -21.73 6.67
CA SER A 77 -13.25 -22.53 5.86
C SER A 77 -14.26 -23.31 6.71
N GLU A 78 -14.04 -23.48 8.01
CA GLU A 78 -15.02 -24.13 8.91
C GLU A 78 -16.19 -23.22 9.30
N PHE A 79 -16.09 -21.89 9.10
CA PHE A 79 -17.13 -20.94 9.51
C PHE A 79 -18.25 -20.75 8.47
N LEU A 80 -18.09 -21.22 7.24
CA LEU A 80 -19.06 -21.00 6.14
C LEU A 80 -19.82 -22.27 5.70
N SER A 81 -19.56 -23.43 6.30
CA SER A 81 -20.21 -24.71 5.90
C SER A 81 -21.32 -25.17 6.87
N GLY A 82 -21.72 -24.34 7.84
CA GLY A 82 -22.82 -24.64 8.76
C GLY A 82 -24.12 -23.93 8.36
N GLY A 83 -24.94 -24.58 7.54
CA GLY A 83 -26.31 -24.16 7.21
C GLY A 83 -27.15 -25.30 6.68
#